data_AF-A0A951CZ56-F1
#
_entry.id   AF-A0A951CZ56-F1
#
_cell.length_a   1.000
_cell.length_b   1.000
_cell.length_c   1.000
_cell.angle_alpha   90.00
_cell.angle_beta   90.00
_cell.angle_gamma   90.00
#
_symmetry.space_group_name_H-M   'P 1'
#
loop_
_entity.id
_entity.type
_entity.pdbx_description
1 polymer ?
#
loop_
_entity_poly.entity_id
_entity_poly.type
_entity_poly.pdbx_seq_one_letter_code
_entity_poly.pdbx_strand_id
1 'polypeptide(L)' 'MTEKLTLNDLLLADARDPGCQAGFEFVDQYVELELAGKNPAALYPGLAAHLRSCAACRLDHDGILEAARIERSGRRSD' A
#
# COMPACT_ATOMS: atom_id res chain seq x y z
N MET A 1 -13.84 9.25 -32.49
CA MET A 1 -13.46 10.52 -31.84
C MET A 1 -12.55 10.17 -30.69
N THR A 2 -11.26 10.52 -30.77
CA THR A 2 -10.35 10.37 -29.64
C THR A 2 -10.52 11.62 -28.80
N GLU A 3 -11.18 11.49 -27.66
CA GLU A 3 -11.30 12.62 -26.74
C GLU A 3 -9.91 13.05 -26.30
N LYS A 4 -9.66 14.36 -26.39
CA LYS A 4 -8.34 14.93 -26.15
C LYS A 4 -8.16 15.03 -24.64
N LEU A 5 -7.58 13.99 -24.04
CA LEU A 5 -7.12 14.03 -22.66
C LEU A 5 -6.13 15.19 -22.48
N THR A 6 -6.31 15.95 -21.41
CA THR A 6 -5.36 16.98 -21.02
C THR A 6 -4.16 16.34 -20.33
N LEU A 7 -3.05 17.07 -20.25
CA LEU A 7 -1.89 16.61 -19.50
C LEU A 7 -2.24 16.38 -18.03
N ASN A 8 -3.14 17.19 -17.45
CA ASN A 8 -3.63 16.97 -16.09
C ASN A 8 -4.44 15.67 -15.97
N ASP A 9 -5.26 15.33 -16.96
CA ASP A 9 -6.02 14.07 -16.95
C ASP A 9 -5.09 12.85 -16.97
N LEU A 10 -3.96 12.95 -17.67
CA LEU A 10 -2.93 11.91 -17.72
C LEU A 10 -2.07 11.84 -16.46
N LEU A 11 -1.93 12.96 -15.73
CA LEU A 11 -1.12 13.10 -14.52
C LEU A 11 -1.96 13.07 -13.24
N LEU A 12 -3.25 12.67 -13.32
CA LEU A 12 -4.10 12.47 -12.15
C LEU A 12 -3.54 11.35 -11.28
N ALA A 13 -2.63 11.69 -10.37
CA ALA A 13 -2.42 10.97 -9.14
C ALA A 13 -3.62 11.24 -8.23
N ASP A 14 -4.09 10.22 -7.50
CA ASP A 14 -5.04 10.43 -6.40
C ASP A 14 -4.43 11.48 -5.47
N ALA A 15 -5.11 12.59 -5.20
CA ALA A 15 -4.54 13.70 -4.41
C ALA A 15 -4.15 13.27 -2.97
N ARG A 16 -4.60 12.09 -2.54
CA ARG A 16 -4.23 11.47 -1.26
C ARG A 16 -2.94 10.67 -1.34
N ASP A 17 -2.52 10.26 -2.55
CA ASP A 17 -1.32 9.47 -2.80
C ASP A 17 -0.07 10.30 -2.44
N PRO A 18 0.66 9.94 -1.37
CA PRO A 18 1.81 10.70 -0.90
C PRO A 18 3.11 10.34 -1.66
N GLY A 19 3.06 9.39 -2.61
CA GLY A 19 4.21 8.88 -3.34
C GLY A 19 5.01 7.82 -2.59
N CYS A 20 6.03 7.25 -3.27
CA CYS A 20 6.73 6.06 -2.81
C CYS A 20 7.42 6.22 -1.45
N GLN A 21 8.11 7.35 -1.22
CA GLN A 21 8.91 7.52 -0.01
C GLN A 21 8.05 7.55 1.26
N ALA A 22 6.96 8.32 1.24
CA ALA A 22 6.01 8.34 2.33
C ALA A 22 5.28 6.99 2.48
N GLY A 23 5.10 6.25 1.37
CA GLY A 23 4.53 4.92 1.42
C GLY A 23 5.40 3.90 2.14
N PHE A 24 6.72 3.94 1.94
CA PHE A 24 7.67 3.07 2.63
C PHE A 24 7.76 3.32 4.13
N GLU A 25 7.55 4.55 4.59
CA GLU A 25 7.65 4.89 6.01
C GLU A 25 6.59 4.19 6.88
N PHE A 26 5.43 3.86 6.30
CA PHE A 26 4.29 3.31 7.04
C PHE A 26 3.82 1.92 6.56
N VAL A 27 4.54 1.29 5.62
CA VAL A 27 4.10 0.02 5.02
C VAL A 27 4.13 -1.14 6.02
N ASP A 28 5.07 -1.14 6.97
CA ASP A 28 5.16 -2.10 8.07
C ASP A 28 3.95 -2.00 9.00
N GLN A 29 3.59 -0.79 9.41
CA GLN A 29 2.44 -0.53 10.26
C GLN A 29 1.13 -0.86 9.55
N TYR A 30 1.05 -0.60 8.24
CA TYR A 30 -0.08 -1.00 7.41
C TYR A 30 -0.28 -2.52 7.42
N VAL A 31 0.80 -3.29 7.22
CA VAL A 31 0.80 -4.77 7.29
C VAL A 31 0.39 -5.28 8.67
N GLU A 32 0.91 -4.71 9.75
CA GLU A 32 0.54 -5.12 11.11
C GLU A 32 -0.96 -4.96 11.39
N LEU A 33 -1.57 -3.89 10.86
CA LEU A 33 -3.01 -3.67 10.96
C LEU A 33 -3.81 -4.70 10.15
N GLU A 34 -3.36 -5.06 8.94
CA GLU A 34 -3.97 -6.16 8.16
C GLU A 34 -3.92 -7.48 8.93
N LEU A 35 -2.75 -7.79 9.50
CA LEU A 35 -2.51 -9.01 10.28
C LEU A 35 -3.30 -9.07 11.59
N ALA A 36 -3.67 -7.92 12.13
CA ALA A 36 -4.58 -7.76 13.27
C ALA A 36 -6.06 -7.81 12.86
N GLY A 37 -6.39 -7.98 11.57
CA GLY A 37 -7.76 -8.01 11.06
C GLY A 37 -8.45 -6.63 11.06
N LYS A 38 -7.67 -5.54 11.14
CA LYS A 38 -8.19 -4.17 11.05
C LYS A 38 -8.30 -3.74 9.58
N ASN A 39 -8.90 -2.57 9.35
CA ASN A 39 -8.96 -1.93 8.04
C ASN A 39 -7.92 -0.81 7.94
N PRO A 40 -6.69 -1.08 7.49
CA PRO A 40 -5.66 -0.05 7.38
C PRO A 40 -5.96 0.96 6.27
N ALA A 41 -6.74 0.61 5.24
CA ALA A 41 -7.13 1.57 4.21
C ALA A 41 -8.01 2.72 4.75
N ALA A 42 -8.74 2.48 5.85
CA ALA A 42 -9.48 3.54 6.55
C ALA A 42 -8.57 4.43 7.42
N LEU A 43 -7.48 3.89 7.95
CA LEU A 43 -6.53 4.60 8.82
C LEU A 43 -5.43 5.32 8.02
N TYR A 44 -5.03 4.76 6.88
CA TYR A 44 -3.98 5.24 5.99
C TYR A 44 -4.53 5.36 4.55
N PRO A 45 -5.50 6.25 4.31
CA PRO A 45 -6.14 6.37 2.99
C PRO A 45 -5.16 6.77 1.88
N GLY A 46 -4.11 7.53 2.21
CA GLY A 46 -3.07 7.92 1.27
C GLY A 46 -2.15 6.75 0.87
N LEU A 47 -1.69 5.95 1.82
CA LEU A 47 -0.93 4.74 1.53
C LEU A 47 -1.76 3.73 0.74
N ALA A 48 -3.04 3.57 1.08
CA ALA A 48 -3.94 2.73 0.30
C ALA A 48 -4.11 3.24 -1.14
N ALA A 49 -4.13 4.56 -1.35
CA ALA A 49 -4.12 5.15 -2.70
C ALA A 49 -2.83 4.84 -3.45
N HIS A 50 -1.68 4.97 -2.78
CA HIS A 50 -0.38 4.67 -3.37
C HIS A 50 -0.21 3.20 -3.75
N LEU A 51 -0.59 2.27 -2.87
CA LEU A 51 -0.53 0.84 -3.16
C LEU A 51 -1.42 0.48 -4.36
N ARG A 52 -2.50 1.24 -4.60
CA ARG A 52 -3.34 1.08 -5.80
C ARG A 52 -2.64 1.55 -7.08
N SER A 53 -1.88 2.63 -7.03
CA SER A 53 -1.25 3.29 -8.18
C SER A 53 0.14 2.75 -8.52
N CYS A 54 0.90 2.26 -7.53
CA CYS A 54 2.31 1.90 -7.67
C CYS A 54 2.54 0.38 -7.55
N ALA A 55 2.85 -0.28 -8.67
CA ALA A 55 3.09 -1.73 -8.69
C ALA A 55 4.32 -2.15 -7.86
N ALA A 56 5.38 -1.32 -7.82
CA ALA A 56 6.58 -1.61 -7.05
C ALA A 56 6.28 -1.63 -5.53
N CYS A 57 5.63 -0.58 -5.01
CA CYS A 57 5.28 -0.52 -3.59
C CYS A 57 4.26 -1.59 -3.19
N ARG A 58 3.38 -2.03 -4.11
CA ARG A 58 2.52 -3.20 -3.87
C ARG A 58 3.34 -4.48 -3.73
N LEU A 59 4.33 -4.69 -4.58
CA LEU A 59 5.20 -5.87 -4.49
C LEU A 59 5.95 -5.90 -3.15
N ASP A 60 6.46 -4.76 -2.70
CA ASP A 60 7.15 -4.64 -1.41
C ASP A 60 6.17 -4.92 -0.25
N HIS A 61 4.97 -4.34 -0.30
CA HIS A 61 3.90 -4.62 0.67
C HIS A 61 3.60 -6.13 0.77
N ASP A 62 3.39 -6.79 -0.38
CA ASP A 62 3.04 -8.22 -0.42
C ASP A 62 4.19 -9.09 0.14
N GLY A 63 5.44 -8.72 -0.15
CA GLY A 63 6.62 -9.39 0.40
C GLY A 63 6.73 -9.25 1.92
N ILE A 64 6.50 -8.04 2.45
CA ILE A 64 6.52 -7.79 3.90
C ILE A 64 5.38 -8.53 4.60
N LEU A 65 4.17 -8.50 4.03
CA LEU A 65 3.00 -9.22 4.56
C LEU A 65 3.26 -10.72 4.66
N GLU A 66 3.85 -11.33 3.64
CA GLU A 66 4.16 -12.75 3.66
C GLU A 66 5.27 -13.09 4.66
N ALA A 67 6.33 -12.28 4.72
CA ALA A 67 7.39 -12.44 5.72
C ALA A 67 6.84 -12.42 7.16
N ALA A 68 5.98 -11.45 7.47
CA ALA A 68 5.35 -11.31 8.78
C ALA A 68 4.39 -12.48 9.12
N ARG A 69 3.69 -13.04 8.13
CA ARG A 69 2.88 -14.26 8.32
C ARG A 69 3.74 -15.46 8.68
N ILE A 70 4.86 -15.65 8.01
CA ILE A 70 5.80 -16.74 8.27
C ILE A 70 6.36 -16.59 9.69
N GLU A 71 6.82 -15.39 10.07
CA GLU A 71 7.36 -15.12 11.41
C GLU A 71 6.33 -15.45 12.50
N ARG A 72 5.09 -14.97 12.37
CA ARG A 72 4.02 -15.27 13.34
C ARG A 72 3.69 -16.76 13.40
N SER A 73 3.81 -17.49 12.29
CA SER A 73 3.56 -18.93 12.23
C SER A 73 4.66 -19.74 12.92
N GLY A 74 5.92 -19.31 12.78
CA GLY A 74 7.04 -19.84 13.56
C GLY A 74 6.83 -19.62 15.05
N ARG A 75 6.47 -18.39 15.47
CA ARG A 75 6.19 -18.04 16.87
C ARG A 75 5.02 -18.77 17.52
N ARG A 76 4.07 -19.31 16.74
CA ARG A 76 2.95 -20.11 17.27
C ARG A 76 3.30 -21.59 17.47
N SER A 77 4.42 -22.03 16.91
CA SER A 77 4.86 -23.43 16.99
C SER A 77 5.83 -23.69 18.14
N ASP A 78 6.27 -22.63 18.83
CA ASP A 78 7.05 -22.60 20.06
C ASP A 78 6.13 -22.35 21.27
#